data_AF-A0A6M8BB77-F1
#
_entry.id   AF-A0A6M8BB77-F1
#
_cell.length_a   1.000
_cell.length_b   1.000
_cell.length_c   1.000
_cell.angle_alpha   90.00
_cell.angle_beta   90.00
_cell.angle_gamma   90.00
#
_symmetry.space_group_name_H-M   'P 1'
#
loop_
_entity.id
_entity.type
_entity.pdbx_description
1 polymer ?
#
loop_
_entity_poly.entity_id
_entity_poly.type
_entity_poly.pdbx_seq_one_letter_code
_entity_poly.pdbx_strand_id
1 'polypeptide(L)'
;MAVLWPSGGDVASMKSFLGPPFLSEEGKDVALNLVMLAPLTAILTLAWPRVPWWAWALLGCLIGAGAEVAQELIPSLERRPSLANIAQNAVGSWCGAAVGQMVARLVERRRRA
;
A
#
# COMPACT_ATOMS: atom_id res chain seq x y z
N MET A 1 -26.67 10.36 13.58
CA MET A 1 -26.24 10.91 12.29
C MET A 1 -24.82 10.41 12.04
N ALA A 2 -24.58 9.65 10.98
CA ALA A 2 -23.21 9.34 10.56
C ALA A 2 -22.61 10.64 10.01
N VAL A 3 -21.47 11.07 10.55
CA VAL A 3 -20.72 12.20 9.99
C VAL A 3 -20.19 11.73 8.63
N LEU A 4 -20.81 12.21 7.54
CA LEU A 4 -20.31 11.98 6.18
C LEU A 4 -19.11 12.90 6.01
N TRP A 5 -17.92 12.38 6.31
CA TRP A 5 -16.66 13.09 6.14
C TRP A 5 -16.25 13.07 4.66
N PRO A 6 -16.16 14.22 3.97
CA PRO A 6 -15.78 14.30 2.56
C PRO A 6 -14.26 14.10 2.41
N SER A 7 -13.81 12.85 2.50
CA SER A 7 -12.37 12.51 2.60
C SER A 7 -11.54 12.80 1.35
N GLY A 8 -12.18 13.00 0.19
CA GLY A 8 -11.48 13.13 -1.08
C GLY A 8 -10.47 14.29 -1.09
N GLY A 9 -10.89 15.46 -0.62
CA GLY A 9 -10.05 16.66 -0.53
C GLY A 9 -8.91 16.53 0.48
N ASP A 10 -9.16 15.89 1.62
CA ASP A 10 -8.14 15.70 2.66
C ASP A 10 -7.07 14.71 2.25
N VAL A 11 -7.44 13.64 1.56
CA VAL A 11 -6.42 12.70 1.09
C VAL A 11 -5.62 13.30 -0.06
N ALA A 12 -6.23 14.09 -0.95
CA ALA A 12 -5.49 14.82 -1.98
C ALA A 12 -4.48 15.81 -1.38
N SER A 13 -4.89 16.58 -0.36
CA SER A 13 -3.99 17.51 0.32
C SER A 13 -2.86 16.80 1.08
N MET A 14 -3.17 15.69 1.77
CA MET A 14 -2.17 14.83 2.40
C MET A 14 -1.16 14.27 1.39
N LYS A 15 -1.64 13.83 0.22
CA LYS A 15 -0.77 13.30 -0.83
C LYS A 15 0.13 14.38 -1.44
N SER A 16 -0.39 15.60 -1.61
CA SER A 16 0.43 16.72 -2.06
C SER A 16 1.55 17.05 -1.07
N PHE A 17 1.27 16.95 0.24
CA PHE A 17 2.22 17.19 1.33
C PHE A 17 3.26 16.08 1.51
N LEU A 18 2.83 14.81 1.49
CA LEU A 18 3.70 13.64 1.71
C LEU A 18 4.43 13.19 0.44
N GLY A 19 3.93 13.58 -0.73
CA GLY A 19 4.50 13.19 -2.01
C GLY A 19 5.86 13.87 -2.27
N PRO A 20 6.77 13.22 -3.01
CA PRO A 20 8.04 13.82 -3.36
C PRO A 20 7.87 15.17 -4.05
N PRO A 21 8.58 16.23 -3.65
CA PRO A 21 8.31 17.60 -4.08
C PRO A 21 8.62 17.84 -5.57
N PHE A 22 9.37 16.94 -6.20
CA PHE A 22 9.73 16.99 -7.62
C PHE A 22 8.74 16.25 -8.53
N LEU A 23 7.72 15.59 -7.98
CA LEU A 23 6.69 14.90 -8.76
C LEU A 23 5.46 15.80 -8.96
N SER A 24 4.82 15.65 -10.13
CA SER A 24 3.47 16.18 -10.35
C SER A 24 2.47 15.55 -9.37
N GLU A 25 1.30 16.16 -9.18
CA GLU A 25 0.26 15.61 -8.31
C GLU A 25 -0.14 14.17 -8.70
N GLU A 26 -0.23 13.88 -10.00
CA GLU A 26 -0.43 12.52 -10.51
C GLU A 26 0.73 11.58 -10.12
N GLY A 27 1.98 12.05 -10.24
CA GLY A 27 3.16 11.28 -9.83
C GLY A 27 3.19 11.00 -8.32
N LYS A 28 2.75 11.96 -7.49
CA LYS A 28 2.59 11.77 -6.05
C LYS A 28 1.51 10.75 -5.73
N ASP A 29 0.39 10.78 -6.45
CA ASP A 29 -0.70 9.82 -6.33
C ASP A 29 -0.20 8.38 -6.57
N VAL A 30 0.56 8.17 -7.66
CA VAL A 30 1.17 6.88 -8.00
C VAL A 30 2.18 6.44 -6.95
N ALA A 31 3.12 7.31 -6.59
CA ALA A 31 4.18 6.98 -5.64
C ALA A 31 3.63 6.60 -4.26
N LEU A 32 2.61 7.33 -3.79
CA LEU A 32 2.01 7.07 -2.48
C LEU A 32 1.17 5.80 -2.48
N ASN A 33 0.47 5.47 -3.56
CA ASN A 33 -0.21 4.17 -3.68
C ASN A 33 0.81 3.00 -3.69
N LEU A 34 1.92 3.14 -4.42
CA LEU A 34 3.00 2.13 -4.42
C LEU A 34 3.59 1.91 -3.03
N VAL A 35 3.79 2.99 -2.26
CA VAL A 35 4.38 2.90 -0.92
C VAL A 35 3.36 2.51 0.14
N MET A 36 2.06 2.72 -0.08
CA MET A 36 1.02 2.54 0.95
C MET A 36 1.08 1.18 1.65
N LEU A 37 1.23 0.10 0.89
CA LEU A 37 1.21 -1.27 1.41
C LEU A 37 2.59 -1.92 1.50
N ALA A 38 3.63 -1.29 0.95
CA ALA A 38 4.97 -1.86 0.93
C ALA A 38 5.57 -2.01 2.36
N PRO A 39 5.52 -1.01 3.26
CA PRO A 39 6.00 -1.17 4.64
C PRO A 39 5.23 -2.24 5.42
N LEU A 40 3.90 -2.27 5.27
CA LEU A 40 3.05 -3.23 5.96
C LEU A 40 3.43 -4.67 5.57
N THR A 41 3.50 -4.95 4.28
CA THR A 41 3.81 -6.30 3.77
C THR A 41 5.26 -6.72 4.09
N ALA A 42 6.21 -5.78 4.11
CA ALA A 42 7.57 -6.02 4.56
C ALA A 42 7.62 -6.41 6.06
N ILE A 43 6.95 -5.63 6.91
CA ILE A 43 6.89 -5.89 8.36
C ILE A 43 6.22 -7.23 8.65
N LEU A 44 5.09 -7.53 8.01
CA LEU A 44 4.39 -8.81 8.18
C LEU A 44 5.26 -9.99 7.78
N THR A 45 6.00 -9.86 6.67
CA THR A 45 6.95 -10.88 6.21
C THR A 45 8.06 -11.13 7.25
N LEU A 46 8.57 -10.06 7.88
CA LEU A 46 9.60 -10.17 8.92
C LEU A 46 9.05 -10.70 10.25
N ALA A 47 7.85 -10.28 10.65
CA ALA A 47 7.24 -10.63 11.93
C ALA A 47 6.70 -12.07 11.96
N TRP A 48 6.27 -12.61 10.82
CA TRP A 48 5.77 -13.99 10.69
C TRP A 48 6.55 -14.78 9.65
N PRO A 49 7.81 -15.17 9.94
CA PRO A 49 8.69 -15.85 8.98
C PRO A 49 8.24 -17.27 8.60
N ARG A 50 7.27 -17.86 9.34
CA ARG A 50 6.70 -19.17 9.02
C ARG A 50 5.62 -19.11 7.94
N VAL A 51 5.03 -17.95 7.70
CA VAL A 51 4.04 -17.75 6.64
C VAL A 51 4.80 -17.46 5.34
N PRO A 52 4.44 -18.07 4.20
CA PRO A 52 5.12 -17.75 2.95
C PRO A 52 4.97 -16.28 2.62
N TRP A 53 6.08 -15.60 2.29
CA TRP A 53 6.12 -14.15 2.07
C TRP A 53 5.08 -13.65 1.06
N TRP A 54 4.78 -14.44 0.01
CA TRP A 54 3.80 -14.09 -1.01
C TRP A 54 2.36 -14.00 -0.46
N ALA A 55 2.04 -14.66 0.65
CA ALA A 55 0.72 -14.56 1.26
C ALA A 55 0.46 -13.14 1.80
N TRP A 56 1.50 -12.47 2.29
CA TRP A 56 1.40 -11.08 2.72
C TRP A 56 1.22 -10.13 1.53
N ALA A 57 1.83 -10.43 0.38
CA ALA A 57 1.57 -9.68 -0.85
C ALA A 57 0.11 -9.83 -1.32
N LEU A 58 -0.46 -11.04 -1.25
CA LEU A 58 -1.87 -11.28 -1.58
C LEU A 58 -2.81 -10.57 -0.60
N LEU A 59 -2.50 -10.57 0.70
CA LEU A 59 -3.26 -9.81 1.70
C LEU A 59 -3.24 -8.31 1.38
N GLY A 60 -2.08 -7.77 1.00
CA GLY A 60 -1.97 -6.39 0.54
C GLY A 60 -2.84 -6.11 -0.69
N CYS A 61 -2.83 -6.99 -1.70
CA CYS A 61 -3.70 -6.88 -2.87
C CYS A 61 -5.19 -6.87 -2.48
N LEU A 62 -5.60 -7.74 -1.55
CA LEU A 62 -6.98 -7.81 -1.06
C LEU A 62 -7.39 -6.51 -0.34
N ILE A 63 -6.52 -5.96 0.51
CA ILE A 63 -6.74 -4.68 1.19
C ILE A 63 -6.85 -3.54 0.17
N GLY A 64 -5.92 -3.50 -0.81
CA GLY A 64 -5.90 -2.46 -1.84
C GLY A 64 -7.13 -2.48 -2.75
N ALA A 65 -7.56 -3.67 -3.19
CA ALA A 65 -8.79 -3.83 -3.96
C ALA A 65 -10.02 -3.49 -3.11
N GLY A 66 -10.07 -3.93 -1.85
CA GLY A 66 -11.15 -3.61 -0.91
C GLY A 66 -11.31 -2.12 -0.66
N ALA A 67 -10.21 -1.35 -0.61
CA ALA A 67 -10.25 0.10 -0.47
C ALA A 67 -10.91 0.78 -1.69
N GLU A 68 -10.62 0.31 -2.90
CA GLU A 68 -11.20 0.85 -4.13
C GLU A 68 -12.68 0.46 -4.26
N VAL A 69 -13.06 -0.76 -3.90
CA VAL A 69 -14.47 -1.18 -3.79
C VAL A 69 -15.21 -0.34 -2.76
N ALA A 70 -14.60 -0.05 -1.60
CA ALA A 70 -15.22 0.81 -0.59
C ALA A 70 -15.42 2.25 -1.10
N GLN A 71 -14.50 2.78 -1.91
CA GLN A 71 -14.64 4.09 -2.56
C GLN A 71 -15.78 4.11 -3.58
N GLU A 72 -15.99 3.01 -4.32
CA GLU A 72 -17.12 2.87 -5.24
C GLU A 72 -18.46 2.79 -4.49
N LEU A 73 -18.52 2.00 -3.41
CA LEU A 73 -19.76 1.74 -2.67
C LEU A 73 -20.13 2.85 -1.67
N ILE A 74 -19.21 3.76 -1.35
CA ILE A 74 -19.42 4.85 -0.39
C ILE A 74 -19.20 6.20 -1.12
N PRO A 75 -20.23 6.73 -1.81
CA PRO A 75 -20.12 7.94 -2.62
C PRO A 75 -19.67 9.18 -1.84
N SER A 76 -19.93 9.22 -0.54
CA SER A 76 -19.52 10.31 0.36
C SER A 76 -18.00 10.41 0.56
N LEU A 77 -17.22 9.43 0.10
CA LEU A 77 -15.75 9.51 0.11
C LEU A 77 -15.21 10.44 -0.99
N GLU A 78 -16.06 10.88 -1.93
CA GLU A 78 -15.75 11.82 -3.01
C GLU A 78 -14.52 11.45 -3.85
N ARG A 79 -14.24 10.15 -3.96
CA ARG A 79 -13.10 9.61 -4.71
C ARG A 79 -13.58 8.69 -5.82
N ARG A 80 -12.95 8.78 -6.99
CA ARG A 80 -13.27 7.88 -8.12
C ARG A 80 -12.47 6.58 -7.96
N PRO A 81 -13.13 5.40 -7.96
CA PRO A 81 -12.43 4.13 -7.98
C PRO A 81 -11.56 4.01 -9.25
N SER A 82 -10.37 3.45 -9.10
CA SER A 82 -9.37 3.39 -10.16
C SER A 82 -8.65 2.04 -10.17
N LEU A 83 -8.77 1.33 -11.30
CA LEU A 83 -8.00 0.10 -11.55
C LEU A 83 -6.48 0.33 -11.50
N ALA A 84 -6.02 1.53 -11.83
CA ALA A 84 -4.62 1.89 -11.74
C ALA A 84 -4.14 1.92 -10.28
N ASN A 85 -4.96 2.40 -9.34
CA ASN A 85 -4.63 2.38 -7.92
C ASN A 85 -4.56 0.94 -7.37
N ILE A 86 -5.48 0.07 -7.80
CA ILE A 86 -5.43 -1.37 -7.47
C ILE A 86 -4.08 -1.96 -7.91
N ALA A 87 -3.68 -1.71 -9.16
CA ALA A 87 -2.42 -2.21 -9.70
C ALA A 87 -1.20 -1.64 -8.96
N GLN A 88 -1.19 -0.34 -8.65
CA GLN A 88 -0.11 0.30 -7.90
C GLN A 88 0.01 -0.27 -6.49
N ASN A 89 -1.10 -0.40 -5.76
CA ASN A 89 -1.14 -1.02 -4.43
C ASN A 89 -0.68 -2.48 -4.47
N ALA A 90 -1.04 -3.24 -5.51
CA ALA A 90 -0.57 -4.60 -5.72
C ALA A 90 0.96 -4.63 -5.93
N VAL A 91 1.49 -3.82 -6.83
CA VAL A 91 2.96 -3.72 -7.05
C VAL A 91 3.67 -3.36 -5.75
N GLY A 92 3.17 -2.39 -5.00
CA GLY A 92 3.68 -2.01 -3.68
C GLY A 92 3.72 -3.17 -2.69
N SER A 93 2.63 -3.92 -2.62
CA SER A 93 2.50 -5.10 -1.73
C SER A 93 3.50 -6.21 -2.08
N TRP A 94 3.69 -6.48 -3.36
CA TRP A 94 4.69 -7.47 -3.83
C TRP A 94 6.11 -7.01 -3.54
N CYS A 95 6.45 -5.75 -3.82
CA CYS A 95 7.76 -5.17 -3.53
C CYS A 95 8.08 -5.22 -2.04
N GLY A 96 7.14 -4.80 -1.18
CA GLY A 96 7.32 -4.82 0.28
C GLY A 96 7.57 -6.22 0.82
N ALA A 97 6.73 -7.19 0.45
CA ALA A 97 6.91 -8.57 0.87
C ALA A 97 8.24 -9.18 0.37
N ALA A 98 8.63 -8.91 -0.88
CA ALA A 98 9.90 -9.37 -1.44
C ALA A 98 11.12 -8.77 -0.70
N VAL A 99 11.08 -7.47 -0.37
CA VAL A 99 12.11 -6.82 0.45
C VAL A 99 12.19 -7.45 1.84
N GLY A 100 11.05 -7.67 2.50
CA GLY A 100 11.01 -8.35 3.79
C GLY A 100 11.66 -9.74 3.75
N GLN A 101 11.35 -10.52 2.71
CA GLN A 101 11.96 -11.84 2.50
C GLN A 101 13.47 -11.76 2.24
N MET A 102 13.92 -10.77 1.49
CA MET A 102 15.34 -10.54 1.22
C MET A 102 16.09 -10.21 2.52
N VAL A 103 15.55 -9.30 3.34
CA VAL A 103 16.13 -8.93 4.64
C VAL A 103 16.18 -10.14 5.57
N ALA A 104 15.11 -10.93 5.67
CA ALA A 104 15.09 -12.14 6.49
C ALA A 104 16.20 -13.12 6.09
N ARG A 105 16.37 -13.37 4.78
CA ARG A 105 17.44 -14.25 4.25
C ARG A 105 18.83 -13.71 4.54
N LEU A 106 19.04 -12.40 4.43
CA LEU A 106 20.33 -11.77 4.74
C LEU A 106 20.69 -11.90 6.21
N VAL A 107 19.72 -11.68 7.11
CA VAL A 107 19.90 -11.84 8.55
C VAL A 107 20.19 -13.29 8.91
N GLU A 108 19.46 -14.24 8.32
CA GLU A 108 19.68 -15.67 8.57
C GLU A 108 21.07 -16.13 8.09
N ARG A 109 21.51 -15.69 6.91
CA ARG A 109 22.86 -15.96 6.41
C ARG A 109 23.94 -15.45 7.36
N ARG A 110 23.78 -14.22 7.88
CA ARG A 110 24.72 -13.64 8.85
C ARG A 110 24.74 -14.36 10.20
N ARG A 111 23.63 -14.97 10.62
CA ARG A 111 23.57 -15.76 11.87
C ARG A 111 24.24 -17.13 11.76
N ARG A 112 24.42 -17.63 10.53
CA ARG A 112 25.02 -18.95 10.24
C ARG A 112 26.52 -18.87 9.91
N ALA A 113 27.04 -17.66 9.69
CA ALA A 113 28.46 -17.38 9.45
C ALA A 113 29.17 -17.07 10.77
#